data_AF-A0A5P0ZGI8-F1
#
_entry.id   AF-A0A5P0ZGI8-F1
#
_cell.length_a   1.000
_cell.length_b   1.000
_cell.length_c   1.000
_cell.angle_alpha   90.00
_cell.angle_beta   90.00
_cell.angle_gamma   90.00
#
_symmetry.space_group_name_H-M   'P 1'
#
loop_
_entity.id
_entity.type
_entity.pdbx_description
1 polymer ?
#
loop_
_entity_poly.entity_id
_entity_poly.type
_entity_poly.pdbx_seq_one_letter_code
_entity_poly.pdbx_strand_id
1 'polypeptide(L)'
;MVYKIKLSLDGKKEEFKRTEPPFLKDITRALILNQHQGTMYEDPTDIPDKRFMQNQADVAKFAVAFWNSQFTEENFINGADAQAMTAYGEAYNDCLGVKPDDTEEKEDTKK
;
A
#
# COMPACT_ATOMS: atom_id res chain seq x y z
N MET A 1 -6.94 -15.93 -1.07
CA MET A 1 -5.65 -15.23 -1.12
C MET A 1 -5.19 -14.98 0.31
N VAL A 2 -3.89 -15.01 0.61
CA VAL A 2 -3.40 -14.71 1.98
C VAL A 2 -2.48 -13.50 1.88
N TYR A 3 -2.89 -12.39 2.49
CA TYR A 3 -2.10 -11.17 2.56
C TYR A 3 -1.14 -11.25 3.74
N LYS A 4 0.16 -11.32 3.46
CA LYS A 4 1.21 -11.38 4.48
C LYS A 4 2.04 -10.11 4.41
N ILE A 5 2.32 -9.51 5.57
CA ILE A 5 3.26 -8.40 5.67
C ILE A 5 4.23 -8.66 6.81
N LYS A 6 5.51 -8.34 6.59
CA LYS A 6 6.57 -8.47 7.59
C LYS A 6 7.07 -7.09 7.99
N LEU A 7 7.00 -6.76 9.26
CA LEU A 7 7.50 -5.49 9.80
C LEU A 7 8.72 -5.75 10.69
N SER A 8 9.70 -4.86 10.63
CA SER A 8 10.85 -4.87 11.54
C SER A 8 10.51 -4.03 12.78
N LEU A 9 10.13 -4.68 13.88
CA LEU A 9 9.73 -4.04 15.14
C LEU A 9 10.74 -4.41 16.23
N ASP A 10 11.29 -3.42 16.93
CA ASP A 10 12.27 -3.60 18.01
C ASP A 10 13.44 -4.54 17.64
N GLY A 11 13.93 -4.42 16.40
CA GLY A 11 15.02 -5.25 15.87
C GLY A 11 14.65 -6.69 15.51
N LYS A 12 13.35 -7.05 15.53
CA LYS A 12 12.85 -8.37 15.13
C LYS A 12 11.89 -8.25 13.95
N LYS A 13 11.87 -9.27 13.08
CA LYS A 13 10.86 -9.35 12.01
C LYS A 13 9.61 -10.05 12.51
N GLU A 14 8.49 -9.35 12.53
CA GLU A 14 7.17 -9.87 12.88
C GLU A 14 6.31 -10.04 11.62
N GLU A 15 5.58 -11.14 11.51
CA GLU A 15 4.72 -11.45 10.35
C GLU A 15 3.24 -11.33 10.72
N PHE A 16 2.52 -10.48 10.01
CA PHE A 16 1.07 -10.28 10.16
C PHE A 16 0.34 -10.86 8.95
N LYS A 17 -0.87 -11.40 9.18
CA LYS A 17 -1.64 -12.12 8.16
C LYS A 17 -3.08 -11.68 8.13
N ARG A 18 -3.64 -11.60 6.92
CA ARG A 18 -5.07 -11.51 6.66
C ARG A 18 -5.46 -12.57 5.64
N THR A 19 -6.55 -13.28 5.92
CA THR A 19 -7.05 -14.36 5.05
C THR A 19 -8.37 -14.00 4.38
N GLU A 20 -9.08 -12.98 4.88
CA GLU A 20 -10.29 -12.47 4.26
C GLU A 20 -9.96 -11.67 2.99
N PRO A 21 -10.77 -11.78 1.93
CA PRO A 21 -10.64 -10.90 0.77
C PRO A 21 -10.88 -9.43 1.16
N PRO A 22 -10.44 -8.46 0.34
CA PRO A 22 -10.84 -7.06 0.50
C PRO A 22 -12.37 -6.92 0.47
N PHE A 23 -12.93 -6.19 1.42
CA PHE A 23 -14.35 -5.87 1.44
C PHE A 23 -14.57 -4.41 1.01
N LEU A 24 -15.83 -4.01 0.84
CA LEU A 24 -16.19 -2.64 0.45
C LEU A 24 -15.49 -1.58 1.31
N LYS A 25 -15.33 -1.81 2.61
CA LYS A 25 -14.60 -0.89 3.52
C LYS A 25 -13.14 -0.67 3.10
N ASP A 26 -12.48 -1.71 2.59
CA ASP A 26 -11.08 -1.69 2.19
C ASP A 26 -10.95 -1.03 0.81
N ILE A 27 -11.86 -1.38 -0.10
CA ILE A 27 -11.98 -0.79 -1.42
C ILE A 27 -12.21 0.72 -1.31
N THR A 28 -13.17 1.16 -0.48
CA THR A 28 -13.44 2.59 -0.29
C THR A 28 -12.23 3.33 0.29
N ARG A 29 -11.50 2.74 1.23
CA ARG A 29 -10.27 3.35 1.77
C ARG A 29 -9.18 3.46 0.71
N ALA A 30 -9.00 2.42 -0.12
CA ALA A 30 -8.05 2.46 -1.23
C ALA A 30 -8.41 3.57 -2.23
N LEU A 31 -9.69 3.74 -2.57
CA LEU A 31 -10.16 4.79 -3.47
C LEU A 31 -9.91 6.20 -2.91
N ILE A 32 -10.16 6.41 -1.60
CA ILE A 32 -9.87 7.69 -0.93
C ILE A 32 -8.37 7.98 -0.98
N LEU A 33 -7.52 7.00 -0.66
CA LEU A 33 -6.07 7.15 -0.74
C LEU A 33 -5.61 7.45 -2.17
N ASN A 34 -6.16 6.73 -3.16
CA ASN A 34 -5.86 6.96 -4.57
C ASN A 34 -6.23 8.38 -5.01
N GLN A 35 -7.37 8.90 -4.54
CA GLN A 35 -7.78 10.28 -4.80
C GLN A 35 -6.82 11.28 -4.17
N HIS A 36 -6.43 11.09 -2.90
CA HIS A 36 -5.44 11.95 -2.23
C HIS A 36 -4.12 11.97 -3.00
N GLN A 37 -3.64 10.80 -3.43
CA GLN A 37 -2.43 10.67 -4.23
C GLN A 37 -2.53 11.35 -5.59
N GLY A 38 -3.66 11.23 -6.29
CA GLY A 38 -3.90 11.96 -7.54
C GLY A 38 -3.80 13.47 -7.35
N THR A 39 -4.53 14.01 -6.36
CA THR A 39 -4.50 15.46 -6.05
C THR A 39 -3.13 15.96 -5.62
N MET A 40 -2.31 15.09 -5.02
CA MET A 40 -0.95 15.44 -4.62
C MET A 40 -0.09 15.85 -5.81
N TYR A 41 -0.24 15.20 -6.96
CA TYR A 41 0.54 15.45 -8.17
C TYR A 41 0.02 16.59 -9.05
N GLU A 42 -1.23 17.02 -8.86
CA GLU A 42 -1.88 18.03 -9.70
C GLU A 42 -1.65 19.49 -9.28
N ASP A 43 -1.18 19.74 -8.05
CA ASP A 43 -1.01 21.09 -7.52
C ASP A 43 0.47 21.56 -7.58
N PRO A 44 0.80 22.52 -8.45
CA PRO A 44 2.17 23.00 -8.63
C PRO A 44 2.62 24.01 -7.56
N THR A 45 1.76 24.38 -6.60
CA THR A 45 2.01 25.50 -5.66
C THR A 45 2.32 25.09 -4.22
N ASP A 46 2.26 23.80 -3.90
CA ASP A 46 2.33 23.32 -2.51
C ASP A 46 3.73 22.86 -2.08
N ILE A 47 3.99 22.85 -0.77
CA ILE A 47 5.25 22.43 -0.16
C ILE A 47 5.34 20.90 -0.23
N PRO A 48 6.27 20.33 -1.04
CA PRO A 48 6.27 18.90 -1.32
C PRO A 48 6.36 18.02 -0.07
N ASP A 49 7.21 18.38 0.89
CA ASP A 49 7.48 17.57 2.08
C ASP A 49 6.25 17.30 2.94
N LYS A 50 5.40 18.32 3.17
CA LYS A 50 4.19 18.16 3.99
C LYS A 50 3.21 17.19 3.34
N ARG A 51 3.08 17.23 2.01
CA ARG A 51 2.24 16.29 1.27
C ARG A 51 2.79 14.88 1.31
N PHE A 52 4.10 14.70 1.17
CA PHE A 52 4.71 13.38 1.30
C PHE A 52 4.51 12.79 2.71
N MET A 53 4.62 13.61 3.75
CA MET A 53 4.33 13.18 5.13
C MET A 53 2.84 12.85 5.33
N GLN A 54 1.93 13.62 4.74
CA GLN A 54 0.50 13.30 4.77
C GLN A 54 0.20 11.98 4.04
N ASN A 55 0.79 11.78 2.87
CA ASN A 55 0.67 10.53 2.11
C ASN A 55 1.24 9.34 2.90
N GLN A 56 2.37 9.50 3.59
CA GLN A 56 2.90 8.48 4.50
C GLN A 56 1.88 8.10 5.58
N ALA A 57 1.23 9.08 6.21
CA ALA A 57 0.20 8.84 7.21
C ALA A 57 -1.03 8.14 6.62
N ASP A 58 -1.49 8.54 5.44
CA ASP A 58 -2.66 7.93 4.80
C ASP A 58 -2.39 6.48 4.34
N VAL A 59 -1.18 6.21 3.85
CA VAL A 59 -0.68 4.85 3.56
C VAL A 59 -0.66 3.99 4.82
N ALA A 60 -0.14 4.51 5.94
CA ALA A 60 -0.10 3.78 7.20
C ALA A 60 -1.51 3.47 7.74
N LYS A 61 -2.43 4.44 7.66
CA LYS A 61 -3.85 4.25 8.03
C LYS A 61 -4.51 3.16 7.21
N PHE A 62 -4.28 3.15 5.89
CA PHE A 62 -4.80 2.09 5.04
C PHE A 62 -4.25 0.73 5.49
N ALA A 63 -2.93 0.60 5.68
CA ALA A 63 -2.30 -0.65 6.05
C ALA A 63 -2.83 -1.20 7.38
N VAL A 64 -2.90 -0.37 8.42
CA VAL A 64 -3.44 -0.75 9.74
C VAL A 64 -4.89 -1.23 9.61
N ALA A 65 -5.72 -0.50 8.87
CA ALA A 65 -7.11 -0.86 8.66
C ALA A 65 -7.26 -2.15 7.86
N PHE A 66 -6.43 -2.35 6.83
CA PHE A 66 -6.45 -3.52 5.96
C PHE A 66 -6.03 -4.78 6.72
N TRP A 67 -4.99 -4.74 7.54
CA TRP A 67 -4.57 -5.88 8.38
C TRP A 67 -5.32 -5.97 9.72
N ASN A 68 -6.54 -5.41 9.81
CA ASN A 68 -7.43 -5.50 10.98
C ASN A 68 -6.77 -5.07 12.30
N SER A 69 -5.97 -4.00 12.27
CA SER A 69 -5.34 -3.40 13.46
C SER A 69 -4.39 -4.31 14.24
N GLN A 70 -3.77 -5.30 13.56
CA GLN A 70 -2.74 -6.15 14.17
C GLN A 70 -1.44 -5.40 14.52
N PHE A 71 -1.24 -4.21 13.96
CA PHE A 71 -0.14 -3.29 14.24
C PHE A 71 -0.63 -1.84 14.21
N THR A 72 0.16 -0.90 14.73
CA THR A 72 -0.14 0.53 14.73
C THR A 72 0.41 1.24 13.49
N GLU A 73 -0.03 2.49 13.26
CA GLU A 73 0.52 3.32 12.16
C GLU A 73 2.02 3.55 12.36
N GLU A 74 2.45 3.80 13.60
CA GLU A 74 3.85 3.97 13.95
C GLU A 74 4.68 2.70 13.68
N ASN A 75 4.15 1.52 14.03
CA ASN A 75 4.80 0.25 13.73
C ASN A 75 4.98 0.07 12.22
N PHE A 76 3.99 0.46 11.42
CA PHE A 76 4.09 0.39 9.97
C PHE A 76 5.11 1.39 9.42
N ILE A 77 5.04 2.66 9.83
CA ILE A 77 5.95 3.73 9.37
C ILE A 77 7.41 3.41 9.69
N ASN A 78 7.67 2.92 10.91
CA ASN A 78 9.04 2.65 11.37
C ASN A 78 9.54 1.26 10.97
N GLY A 79 8.64 0.30 10.70
CA GLY A 79 8.98 -1.10 10.51
C GLY A 79 8.83 -1.63 9.08
N ALA A 80 8.15 -0.92 8.18
CA ALA A 80 7.98 -1.35 6.79
C ALA A 80 9.27 -1.13 5.98
N ASP A 81 9.90 -2.23 5.56
CA ASP A 81 11.00 -2.21 4.59
C ASP A 81 10.47 -2.30 3.14
N ALA A 82 11.37 -2.33 2.16
CA ALA A 82 10.98 -2.42 0.75
C ALA A 82 10.12 -3.65 0.43
N GLN A 83 10.36 -4.79 1.09
CA GLN A 83 9.55 -6.01 0.88
C GLN A 83 8.16 -5.86 1.49
N ALA A 84 8.06 -5.21 2.66
CA ALA A 84 6.78 -4.88 3.27
C ALA A 84 5.96 -3.95 2.37
N MET A 85 6.62 -2.98 1.71
CA MET A 85 5.96 -2.07 0.78
C MET A 85 5.50 -2.76 -0.51
N THR A 86 6.21 -3.78 -1.00
CA THR A 86 5.70 -4.64 -2.09
C THR A 86 4.41 -5.34 -1.69
N ALA A 87 4.39 -5.99 -0.52
CA ALA A 87 3.19 -6.68 -0.03
C ALA A 87 2.02 -5.73 0.24
N TYR A 88 2.30 -4.52 0.75
CA TYR A 88 1.33 -3.44 0.83
C TYR A 88 0.76 -3.09 -0.55
N GLY A 89 1.64 -2.93 -1.55
CA GLY A 89 1.25 -2.56 -2.91
C GLY A 89 0.33 -3.58 -3.56
N GLU A 90 0.62 -4.87 -3.39
CA GLU A 90 -0.24 -5.96 -3.85
C GLU A 90 -1.64 -5.89 -3.22
N ALA A 91 -1.71 -5.75 -1.88
CA ALA A 91 -2.99 -5.61 -1.18
C ALA A 91 -3.78 -4.37 -1.60
N TYR A 92 -3.09 -3.24 -1.80
CA TYR A 92 -3.69 -1.99 -2.28
C TYR A 92 -4.21 -2.11 -3.72
N ASN A 93 -3.44 -2.72 -4.62
CA ASN A 93 -3.82 -2.95 -6.01
C ASN A 93 -5.03 -3.88 -6.12
N ASP A 94 -5.08 -4.93 -5.31
CA ASP A 94 -6.25 -5.82 -5.22
C ASP A 94 -7.52 -5.07 -4.81
N CYS A 95 -7.42 -4.13 -3.84
CA CYS A 95 -8.54 -3.28 -3.46
C CYS A 95 -9.01 -2.37 -4.60
N LEU A 96 -8.09 -1.91 -5.45
CA LEU A 96 -8.41 -1.06 -6.61
C LEU A 96 -8.85 -1.86 -7.84
N GLY A 97 -8.78 -3.20 -7.79
CA GLY A 97 -9.03 -4.05 -8.95
C GLY A 97 -7.97 -3.88 -10.05
N VAL A 98 -6.79 -3.37 -9.70
CA VAL A 98 -5.64 -3.33 -10.60
C VAL A 98 -5.18 -4.77 -10.76
N LYS A 99 -5.39 -5.33 -11.95
CA LYS A 99 -4.80 -6.62 -12.28
C LYS A 99 -3.29 -6.43 -12.29
N PRO A 100 -2.50 -7.36 -11.75
CA PRO A 100 -1.09 -7.41 -12.12
C PRO A 100 -1.10 -7.46 -13.64
N ASP A 101 -0.47 -6.47 -14.29
CA ASP A 101 -0.24 -6.56 -15.73
C ASP A 101 0.43 -7.92 -15.92
N ASP A 102 -0.21 -8.80 -16.70
CA ASP A 102 0.53 -9.87 -17.35
C ASP A 102 1.55 -9.13 -18.21
N THR A 103 2.75 -8.90 -17.67
CA THR A 103 3.92 -8.57 -18.47
C THR A 103 4.21 -9.81 -19.30
N GLU A 104 3.37 -10.04 -20.32
CA GLU A 104 3.81 -10.68 -21.54
C GLU A 104 4.95 -9.80 -22.03
N GLU A 105 6.17 -10.33 -21.91
CA GLU A 105 7.32 -9.88 -22.67
C GLU A 105 6.82 -9.64 -24.11
N LYS A 106 6.81 -8.38 -24.55
CA LYS A 106 6.70 -8.09 -25.97
C LYS A 106 7.96 -8.68 -26.61
N GLU A 107 7.87 -9.93 -27.07
CA GLU A 107 8.86 -10.50 -27.97
C GLU A 107 8.94 -9.56 -29.18
N ASP A 108 10.08 -8.89 -29.28
CA ASP A 108 10.55 -8.20 -30.47
C ASP A 108 10.49 -9.16 -31.67
N THR A 109 9.38 -9.15 -32.40
CA THR A 109 9.36 -9.78 -33.72
C THR A 109 9.84 -8.75 -34.73
N LYS A 110 11.15 -8.75 -34.96
CA LYS A 110 11.77 -8.21 -36.18
C LYS A 110 10.97 -8.68 -37.40
N LYS A 111 10.54 -7.73 -38.23
CA LYS A 111 10.35 -7.93 -39.66
C LYS A 111 10.77 -6.69 -40.42
#